data_AF-A0AA93BFZ6-F1
#
_entry.id   AF-A0AA93BFZ6-F1
#
_cell.length_a   1.000
_cell.length_b   1.000
_cell.length_c   1.000
_cell.angle_alpha   90.00
_cell.angle_beta   90.00
_cell.angle_gamma   90.00
#
_symmetry.space_group_name_H-M   'P 1'
#
loop_
_entity.id
_entity.type
_entity.pdbx_description
1 polymer ?
#
loop_
_entity_poly.entity_id
_entity_poly.type
_entity_poly.pdbx_seq_one_letter_code
_entity_poly.pdbx_strand_id
1 'polypeptide(L)'
;MTTSIKNKMRKVMQLAHRAYQLKSSSMSWVECLKQAWQVVKLEAAMKTKVVEFFFMKMNGEVRQAFGTLLQSHIDYTPNGTGHAASRDCIRYWDEAKGAWRQFKAYNFLRVA
;
A
#
# COMPACT_ATOMS: atom_id res chain seq x y z
N MET A 1 -16.32 18.55 -1.84
CA MET A 1 -15.47 18.12 -0.70
C MET A 1 -15.93 16.83 -0.03
N THR A 2 -17.23 16.51 0.04
CA THR A 2 -17.79 15.28 0.65
C THR A 2 -17.44 13.95 -0.06
N THR A 3 -17.06 13.98 -1.33
CA THR A 3 -16.70 12.79 -2.13
C THR A 3 -15.36 12.19 -1.72
N SER A 4 -14.39 13.01 -1.30
CA SER A 4 -13.04 12.56 -0.94
C SER A 4 -13.04 11.67 0.30
N ILE A 5 -13.74 12.10 1.36
CA ILE A 5 -13.86 11.32 2.61
C ILE A 5 -14.58 10.00 2.35
N LYS A 6 -15.69 10.01 1.62
CA LYS A 6 -16.44 8.79 1.26
C LYS A 6 -15.57 7.80 0.48
N ASN A 7 -14.77 8.27 -0.48
CA ASN A 7 -13.86 7.42 -1.26
C ASN A 7 -12.74 6.83 -0.38
N LYS A 8 -12.19 7.63 0.55
CA LYS A 8 -11.19 7.14 1.52
C LYS A 8 -11.75 6.05 2.41
N MET A 9 -12.93 6.26 2.99
CA MET A 9 -13.60 5.26 3.84
C MET A 9 -13.92 3.99 3.06
N ARG A 10 -14.42 4.11 1.82
CA ARG A 10 -14.66 2.98 0.93
C ARG A 10 -13.38 2.17 0.69
N LYS A 11 -12.24 2.84 0.47
CA LYS A 11 -10.94 2.17 0.27
C LYS A 11 -10.50 1.43 1.53
N VAL A 12 -10.56 2.07 2.69
CA VAL A 12 -10.23 1.44 3.98
C VAL A 12 -11.07 0.19 4.20
N MET A 13 -12.39 0.28 4.02
CA MET A 13 -13.28 -0.87 4.21
C MET A 13 -12.99 -2.01 3.25
N GLN A 14 -12.67 -1.72 1.98
CA GLN A 14 -12.30 -2.75 1.00
C GLN A 14 -10.99 -3.47 1.39
N LEU A 15 -9.98 -2.72 1.82
CA LEU A 15 -8.69 -3.27 2.25
C LEU A 15 -8.86 -4.11 3.53
N ALA A 16 -9.59 -3.60 4.52
CA ALA A 16 -9.84 -4.30 5.77
C ALA A 16 -10.66 -5.58 5.55
N HIS A 17 -11.73 -5.51 4.75
CA HIS A 17 -12.55 -6.68 4.40
C HIS A 17 -11.73 -7.75 3.70
N ARG A 18 -10.86 -7.35 2.77
CA ARG A 18 -9.99 -8.31 2.09
C ARG A 18 -8.94 -8.91 3.02
N ALA A 19 -8.36 -8.12 3.91
CA ALA A 19 -7.44 -8.61 4.93
C ALA A 19 -8.14 -9.64 5.84
N TYR A 20 -9.35 -9.33 6.31
CA TYR A 20 -10.14 -10.22 7.16
C TYR A 20 -10.50 -11.53 6.46
N GLN A 21 -10.89 -11.49 5.19
CA GLN A 21 -11.17 -12.72 4.42
C GLN A 21 -9.96 -13.66 4.31
N LEU A 22 -8.74 -13.12 4.23
CA LEU A 22 -7.52 -13.89 4.02
C LEU A 22 -6.80 -14.24 5.33
N LYS A 23 -7.00 -13.45 6.38
CA LYS A 23 -6.29 -13.55 7.67
C LYS A 23 -7.24 -13.72 8.86
N SER A 24 -8.50 -14.12 8.65
CA SER A 24 -9.49 -14.31 9.72
C SER A 24 -9.02 -15.26 10.83
N SER A 25 -8.13 -16.21 10.51
CA SER A 25 -7.52 -17.13 11.48
C SER A 25 -6.46 -16.50 12.39
N SER A 26 -5.89 -15.35 12.01
CA SER A 26 -4.73 -14.73 12.68
C SER A 26 -4.95 -13.28 13.11
N MET A 27 -5.92 -12.57 12.53
CA MET A 27 -6.20 -11.17 12.82
C MET A 27 -7.69 -10.92 13.00
N SER A 28 -8.03 -10.19 14.05
CA SER A 28 -9.39 -9.70 14.30
C SER A 28 -9.77 -8.61 13.30
N TRP A 29 -11.08 -8.36 13.16
CA TRP A 29 -11.61 -7.30 12.30
C TRP A 29 -11.02 -5.91 12.65
N VAL A 30 -10.86 -5.62 13.95
CA VAL A 30 -10.34 -4.34 14.43
C VAL A 30 -8.88 -4.14 14.04
N GLU A 31 -8.07 -5.19 14.08
CA GLU A 31 -6.66 -5.15 13.65
C GLU A 31 -6.56 -4.95 12.14
N CYS A 32 -7.38 -5.66 11.35
CA CYS A 32 -7.48 -5.46 9.91
C CYS A 32 -7.85 -4.00 9.55
N LEU A 33 -8.77 -3.38 10.30
CA LEU A 33 -9.14 -1.98 10.13
C LEU A 33 -7.97 -1.04 10.45
N LYS A 34 -7.28 -1.25 11.58
CA LYS A 34 -6.11 -0.45 11.97
C LYS A 34 -5.03 -0.51 10.89
N GLN A 35 -4.74 -1.70 10.39
CA GLN A 35 -3.74 -1.90 9.34
C GLN A 35 -4.15 -1.24 8.02
N ALA A 36 -5.41 -1.38 7.60
CA ALA A 36 -5.93 -0.71 6.40
C ALA A 36 -5.81 0.82 6.49
N TRP A 37 -6.05 1.40 7.66
CA TRP A 37 -5.84 2.83 7.89
C TRP A 37 -4.39 3.25 7.79
N GLN A 38 -3.45 2.46 8.34
CA GLN A 38 -2.02 2.74 8.22
C GLN A 38 -1.58 2.71 6.75
N VAL A 39 -2.06 1.76 5.97
CA VAL A 39 -1.77 1.66 4.53
C VAL A 39 -2.30 2.88 3.77
N VAL A 40 -3.52 3.33 4.04
CA VAL A 40 -4.07 4.54 3.39
C VAL A 40 -3.30 5.80 3.79
N LYS A 41 -2.79 5.88 5.03
CA LYS A 41 -1.91 6.97 5.46
C LYS A 41 -0.55 6.91 4.77
N LEU A 42 0.03 5.71 4.62
CA LEU A 42 1.27 5.50 3.88
C LEU A 42 1.12 5.99 2.43
N GLU A 43 0.06 5.57 1.74
CA GLU A 43 -0.19 5.99 0.35
C GLU A 43 -0.35 7.51 0.22
N ALA A 44 -1.00 8.16 1.19
CA ALA A 44 -1.09 9.61 1.23
C ALA A 44 0.29 10.27 1.42
N ALA A 45 1.15 9.70 2.28
CA ALA A 45 2.50 10.19 2.50
C ALA A 45 3.42 9.97 1.28
N MET A 46 3.31 8.82 0.60
CA MET A 46 4.09 8.52 -0.61
C MET A 46 3.79 9.49 -1.77
N LYS A 47 2.60 10.10 -1.80
CA LYS A 47 2.26 11.12 -2.83
C LYS A 47 3.00 12.43 -2.64
N THR A 48 3.51 12.72 -1.44
CA THR A 48 4.17 13.99 -1.12
C THR A 48 5.67 13.84 -0.91
N LYS A 49 6.13 12.67 -0.45
CA LYS A 49 7.54 12.41 -0.17
C LYS A 49 7.90 10.94 -0.38
N VAL A 50 9.20 10.68 -0.44
CA VAL A 50 9.73 9.32 -0.27
C VAL A 50 9.50 8.88 1.17
N VAL A 51 8.95 7.69 1.35
CA VAL A 51 8.66 7.11 2.66
C VAL A 51 9.38 5.79 2.79
N GLU A 52 10.10 5.64 3.90
CA GLU A 52 10.65 4.36 4.31
C GLU A 52 9.59 3.56 5.08
N PHE A 53 9.36 2.32 4.66
CA PHE A 53 8.40 1.44 5.34
C PHE A 53 8.80 -0.04 5.24
N PHE A 54 8.17 -0.83 6.10
CA PHE A 54 8.42 -2.26 6.24
C PHE A 54 7.15 -3.06 5.93
N PHE A 55 7.32 -4.15 5.18
CA PHE A 55 6.26 -5.12 4.91
C PHE A 55 6.80 -6.54 4.88
N MET A 56 5.94 -7.51 5.16
CA MET A 56 6.29 -8.92 5.11
C MET A 56 6.08 -9.50 3.70
N LYS A 57 7.08 -10.22 3.20
CA LYS A 57 6.95 -11.00 1.96
C LYS A 57 6.15 -12.29 2.20
N MET A 58 5.79 -12.97 1.11
CA MET A 58 5.17 -14.30 1.17
C MET A 58 6.07 -15.36 1.79
N ASN A 59 7.39 -15.21 1.71
CA ASN A 59 8.36 -16.10 2.36
C ASN A 59 8.58 -15.79 3.85
N GLY A 60 7.84 -14.83 4.43
CA GLY A 60 7.95 -14.44 5.84
C GLY A 60 9.04 -13.40 6.15
N GLU A 61 9.90 -13.07 5.19
CA GLU A 61 10.96 -12.08 5.38
C GLU A 61 10.39 -10.65 5.45
N VAL A 62 10.90 -9.86 6.40
CA VAL A 62 10.59 -8.43 6.49
C VAL A 62 11.45 -7.68 5.48
N ARG A 63 10.79 -6.97 4.55
CA ARG A 63 11.46 -6.11 3.58
C ARG A 63 11.32 -4.65 3.98
N GLN A 64 12.44 -3.96 4.01
CA GLN A 64 12.54 -2.50 4.00
C GLN A 64 12.37 -1.99 2.57
N ALA A 65 11.60 -0.92 2.39
CA ALA A 65 11.39 -0.26 1.10
C ALA A 65 11.38 1.25 1.25
N PHE A 66 11.95 1.93 0.26
CA PHE A 66 11.92 3.39 0.10
C PHE A 66 10.97 3.70 -1.06
N GLY A 67 9.70 3.95 -0.74
CA GLY A 67 8.65 4.09 -1.73
C GLY A 67 8.16 5.51 -1.92
N THR A 68 7.87 5.87 -3.17
CA THR A 68 7.27 7.15 -3.55
C THR A 68 6.20 6.97 -4.63
N LEU A 69 5.28 7.92 -4.69
CA LEU A 69 4.28 8.11 -5.76
C LEU A 69 4.42 9.51 -6.37
N LEU A 70 5.47 10.24 -6.02
CA LEU A 70 5.73 11.58 -6.52
C LEU A 70 6.34 11.49 -7.92
N GLN A 71 5.68 12.09 -8.91
CA GLN A 71 6.08 11.98 -10.32
C GLN A 71 7.51 12.49 -10.59
N SER A 72 8.01 13.44 -9.81
CA SER A 72 9.36 14.01 -9.98
C SER A 72 10.49 13.04 -9.64
N HIS A 73 10.23 11.97 -8.87
CA HIS A 73 11.23 10.92 -8.56
C HIS A 73 11.08 9.68 -9.45
N ILE A 74 10.08 9.67 -10.35
CA ILE A 74 9.76 8.50 -11.15
C ILE A 74 10.38 8.69 -12.54
N ASP A 75 11.60 8.20 -12.68
CA ASP A 75 12.30 8.11 -13.97
C ASP A 75 11.82 6.87 -14.74
N TYR A 76 10.52 6.86 -15.09
CA TYR A 76 9.90 5.78 -15.85
C TYR A 76 8.89 6.32 -16.85
N THR A 77 9.13 6.04 -18.13
CA THR A 77 8.18 6.23 -19.22
C THR A 77 7.31 4.97 -19.36
N PRO A 78 5.98 5.06 -19.19
CA PRO A 78 5.11 3.91 -19.35
C PRO A 78 5.10 3.40 -20.80
N ASN A 79 5.58 2.18 -21.02
CA ASN A 79 5.35 1.46 -22.26
C ASN A 79 3.91 0.89 -22.27
N GLY A 80 2.92 1.75 -22.56
CA GLY A 80 1.50 1.39 -22.67
C GLY A 80 0.65 1.74 -21.43
N THR A 81 -0.61 1.28 -21.41
CA THR A 81 -1.62 1.62 -20.39
C THR A 81 -1.40 0.99 -19.02
N GLY A 82 -0.43 0.09 -18.87
CA GLY A 82 -0.12 -0.62 -17.63
C GLY A 82 -1.26 -1.52 -17.14
N HIS A 83 -0.96 -2.49 -16.27
CA HIS A 83 -2.01 -3.26 -15.60
C HIS A 83 -2.58 -2.46 -14.43
N ALA A 84 -3.90 -2.49 -14.25
CA ALA A 84 -4.53 -2.00 -13.04
C ALA A 84 -3.98 -2.75 -11.83
N ALA A 85 -3.62 -2.03 -10.76
CA ALA A 85 -3.23 -2.69 -9.53
C ALA A 85 -4.39 -3.52 -9.00
N SER A 86 -4.11 -4.74 -8.53
CA SER A 86 -5.12 -5.54 -7.84
C SER A 86 -5.70 -4.75 -6.67
N ARG A 87 -6.98 -4.98 -6.38
CA ARG A 87 -7.76 -4.23 -5.38
C ARG A 87 -7.18 -4.26 -3.96
N ASP A 88 -6.30 -5.22 -3.69
CA ASP A 88 -5.63 -5.48 -2.42
C ASP A 88 -4.13 -5.18 -2.42
N CYS A 89 -3.59 -4.72 -3.54
CA CYS A 89 -2.19 -4.36 -3.70
C CYS A 89 -2.02 -2.83 -3.64
N ILE A 90 -0.94 -2.41 -3.00
CA ILE A 90 -0.46 -1.03 -3.04
C ILE A 90 0.77 -0.99 -3.94
N ARG A 91 0.71 -0.17 -4.98
CA ARG A 91 1.81 0.10 -5.89
C ARG A 91 2.64 1.28 -5.35
N TYR A 92 3.95 1.20 -5.53
CA TYR A 92 4.89 2.26 -5.21
C TYR A 92 6.09 2.20 -6.17
N TRP A 93 6.74 3.33 -6.39
CA TRP A 93 8.05 3.39 -7.04
C TRP A 93 9.12 3.16 -5.98
N ASP A 94 9.97 2.15 -6.16
CA ASP A 94 11.07 1.82 -5.24
C ASP A 94 12.33 2.58 -5.69
N GLU A 95 12.72 3.60 -4.94
CA GLU A 95 13.87 4.45 -5.28
C GLU A 95 15.19 3.68 -5.23
N ALA A 96 15.32 2.73 -4.30
CA ALA A 96 16.53 1.91 -4.17
C ALA A 96 16.69 0.91 -5.35
N LYS A 97 15.64 0.67 -6.13
CA LYS A 97 15.64 -0.30 -7.22
C LYS A 97 15.32 0.31 -8.58
N GLY A 98 14.88 1.57 -8.63
CA GLY A 98 14.47 2.26 -9.85
C GLY A 98 13.37 1.51 -10.60
N ALA A 99 12.39 0.95 -9.88
CA ALA A 99 11.35 0.13 -10.49
C ALA A 99 10.00 0.21 -9.75
N TRP A 100 8.92 0.08 -10.51
CA TRP A 100 7.57 -0.09 -9.97
C TRP A 100 7.44 -1.42 -9.24
N ARG A 101 6.99 -1.36 -7.99
CA ARG A 101 6.71 -2.53 -7.16
C ARG A 101 5.34 -2.46 -6.54
N GLN A 102 4.91 -3.60 -6.02
CA GLN A 102 3.66 -3.68 -5.28
C GLN A 102 3.78 -4.65 -4.11
N PHE A 103 3.02 -4.39 -3.06
CA PHE A 103 2.86 -5.30 -1.94
C PHE A 103 1.37 -5.43 -1.57
N LYS A 104 1.02 -6.53 -0.91
CA LYS A 104 -0.34 -6.76 -0.41
C LYS A 104 -0.57 -5.89 0.82
N ALA A 105 -1.67 -5.13 0.86
CA ALA A 105 -1.94 -4.18 1.94
C ALA A 105 -1.93 -4.84 3.33
N TYR A 106 -2.42 -6.08 3.43
CA TYR A 106 -2.45 -6.87 4.68
C TYR A 106 -1.08 -7.40 5.12
N ASN A 107 -0.02 -7.18 4.34
CA ASN A 107 1.36 -7.49 4.72
C ASN A 107 2.13 -6.25 5.21
N PHE A 108 1.49 -5.09 5.25
CA PHE A 108 2.08 -3.88 5.82
C PHE A 108 2.39 -4.07 7.31
N LEU A 109 3.57 -3.62 7.75
CA LEU A 109 3.95 -3.69 9.16
C LEU A 109 3.96 -2.31 9.79
N ARG A 110 4.86 -1.43 9.34
CA ARG A 110 5.02 -0.08 9.88
C ARG A 110 5.74 0.84 8.92
N VAL A 111 5.54 2.13 9.12
CA VAL A 111 6.45 3.17 8.60
C VAL A 111 7.68 3.22 9.51
N ALA A 112 8.85 3.58 8.96
CA ALA A 112 10.06 3.80 9.74
C ALA A 112 9.86 4.90 10.79
#